data_AF-A0A7X7QUT9-F1
#
_entry.id   AF-A0A7X7QUT9-F1
#
_cell.length_a   1.000
_cell.length_b   1.000
_cell.length_c   1.000
_cell.angle_alpha   90.00
_cell.angle_beta   90.00
_cell.angle_gamma   90.00
#
_symmetry.space_group_name_H-M   'P 1'
#
loop_
_entity.id
_entity.type
_entity.pdbx_description
1 polymer ?
#
loop_
_entity_poly.entity_id
_entity_poly.type
_entity_poly.pdbx_seq_one_letter_code
_entity_poly.pdbx_strand_id
1 'polypeptide(L)'
;MDKNFHIGWQTGITYESTEKKGVSMSKMLMLLDEMAEHDMNMLSLMMVSYSYFDPMHDGLCWPVRDTRLKHLWDKTCTNANMETEFVSKIIEEAEKRGIDIQLFTNLGIYNLKKIINSYPKANEQINKDGDIYK
;
A
#
# COMPACT_ATOMS: atom_id res chain seq x y z
N MET A 1 15.65 -7.34 21.73
CA MET A 1 15.08 -5.99 21.63
C MET A 1 14.02 -5.79 22.69
N ASP A 2 13.82 -4.55 23.15
CA ASP A 2 12.60 -4.20 23.90
C ASP A 2 11.38 -4.59 23.05
N LYS A 3 10.37 -5.22 23.65
CA LYS A 3 9.16 -5.64 22.92
C LYS A 3 8.41 -4.46 22.30
N ASN A 4 8.72 -3.23 22.69
CA ASN A 4 8.10 -2.01 22.19
C ASN A 4 8.90 -1.28 21.11
N PHE A 5 10.06 -1.78 20.70
CA PHE A 5 10.90 -1.13 19.70
C PHE A 5 10.71 -1.79 18.33
N HIS A 6 10.16 -1.04 17.36
CA HIS A 6 9.96 -1.50 15.99
C HIS A 6 11.03 -0.94 15.06
N ILE A 7 11.67 -1.81 14.28
CA ILE A 7 12.65 -1.45 13.26
C ILE A 7 12.45 -2.31 12.00
N GLY A 8 12.59 -1.67 10.85
CA GLY A 8 12.60 -2.34 9.56
C GLY A 8 12.30 -1.39 8.42
N TRP A 9 11.66 -1.91 7.37
CA TRP A 9 11.53 -1.23 6.08
C TRP A 9 10.13 -0.72 5.81
N GLN A 10 10.06 0.27 4.91
CA GLN A 10 8.82 0.74 4.30
C GLN A 10 8.93 0.61 2.79
N THR A 11 7.95 -0.01 2.15
CA THR A 11 7.93 -0.18 0.69
C THR A 11 6.52 -0.08 0.12
N GLY A 12 6.43 0.33 -1.15
CA GLY A 12 5.19 0.33 -1.91
C GLY A 12 5.00 -0.98 -2.67
N ILE A 13 3.80 -1.55 -2.59
CA ILE A 13 3.45 -2.82 -3.27
C ILE A 13 2.99 -2.61 -4.73
N THR A 14 3.10 -1.38 -5.22
CA THR A 14 2.43 -0.90 -6.43
C THR A 14 3.25 -1.09 -7.70
N TYR A 15 4.57 -1.27 -7.57
CA TYR A 15 5.52 -1.17 -8.68
C TYR A 15 5.74 -2.45 -9.45
N GLU A 16 4.81 -3.40 -9.50
CA GLU A 16 4.90 -4.46 -10.51
C GLU A 16 4.54 -3.88 -11.88
N SER A 17 5.47 -3.15 -12.50
CA SER A 17 5.48 -2.98 -13.94
C SER A 17 5.93 -4.30 -14.58
N THR A 18 5.64 -4.50 -15.86
CA THR A 18 6.14 -5.63 -16.65
C THR A 18 7.68 -5.68 -16.74
N GLU A 19 8.40 -4.74 -16.11
CA GLU A 19 9.85 -4.76 -15.98
C GLU A 19 10.31 -5.50 -14.72
N LYS A 20 11.45 -6.20 -14.83
CA LYS A 20 12.17 -6.91 -13.75
C LYS A 20 12.39 -6.14 -12.43
N LYS A 21 12.11 -4.83 -12.39
CA LYS A 21 12.37 -3.93 -11.27
C LYS A 21 11.22 -3.87 -10.25
N GLY A 22 10.05 -4.42 -10.54
CA GLY A 22 8.91 -4.38 -9.62
C GLY A 22 9.02 -5.21 -8.35
N VAL A 23 8.13 -4.97 -7.39
CA VAL A 23 8.03 -5.73 -6.13
C VAL A 23 7.25 -7.01 -6.39
N SER A 24 7.93 -8.15 -6.34
CA SER A 24 7.34 -9.48 -6.50
C SER A 24 7.28 -10.22 -5.16
N MET A 25 6.45 -11.27 -5.09
CA MET A 25 6.44 -12.19 -3.94
C MET A 25 7.85 -12.69 -3.60
N SER A 26 8.64 -13.09 -4.60
CA SER A 26 10.01 -13.57 -4.36
C SER A 26 10.93 -12.51 -3.76
N LYS A 27 10.83 -11.25 -4.18
CA LYS A 27 11.59 -10.13 -3.59
C LYS A 27 11.15 -9.85 -2.16
N MET A 28 9.87 -9.93 -1.88
CA MET A 28 9.35 -9.75 -0.52
C MET A 28 9.78 -10.88 0.40
N LEU A 29 9.82 -12.12 -0.07
CA LEU A 29 10.36 -13.25 0.71
C LEU A 29 11.85 -13.05 1.03
N MET A 30 12.66 -12.65 0.04
CA MET A 30 14.08 -12.33 0.29
C MET A 30 14.23 -11.20 1.31
N LEU A 31 13.40 -10.15 1.23
CA LEU A 31 13.40 -9.06 2.20
C LEU A 31 13.06 -9.55 3.62
N LEU A 32 12.06 -10.43 3.77
CA LEU A 32 11.72 -11.00 5.07
C LEU A 32 12.84 -11.85 5.65
N ASP A 33 13.55 -12.61 4.81
CA ASP A 33 14.72 -13.39 5.23
C ASP A 33 15.85 -12.46 5.71
N GLU A 34 16.20 -11.43 4.93
CA GLU A 34 17.19 -10.42 5.32
C GLU A 34 16.80 -9.69 6.61
N MET A 35 15.53 -9.32 6.76
CA MET A 35 15.01 -8.69 7.98
C MET A 35 15.20 -9.58 9.20
N ALA A 36 14.88 -10.88 9.08
CA ALA A 36 15.04 -11.84 10.16
C ALA A 36 16.51 -12.05 10.54
N GLU A 37 17.42 -12.07 9.55
CA GLU A 37 18.87 -12.17 9.78
C GLU A 37 19.45 -10.94 10.50
N HIS A 38 18.77 -9.80 10.40
CA HIS A 38 19.21 -8.52 10.96
C HIS A 38 18.36 -8.03 12.16
N ASP A 39 17.62 -8.92 12.82
CA ASP A 39 16.78 -8.62 13.98
C ASP A 39 15.75 -7.49 13.75
N MET A 40 15.33 -7.29 12.49
CA MET A 40 14.24 -6.38 12.15
C MET A 40 12.89 -7.06 12.40
N ASN A 41 11.92 -6.30 12.87
CA ASN A 41 10.65 -6.84 13.35
C ASN A 41 9.42 -6.10 12.82
N MET A 42 9.56 -5.14 11.90
CA MET A 42 8.42 -4.46 11.30
C MET A 42 8.62 -4.16 9.81
N LEU A 43 7.66 -4.56 8.98
CA LEU A 43 7.60 -4.23 7.56
C LEU A 43 6.34 -3.43 7.26
N SER A 44 6.51 -2.22 6.73
CA SER A 44 5.41 -1.31 6.39
C SER A 44 5.12 -1.35 4.89
N LEU A 45 3.88 -1.63 4.52
CA LEU A 45 3.43 -1.76 3.13
C LEU A 45 2.46 -0.63 2.78
N MET A 46 2.85 0.18 1.79
CA MET A 46 1.99 1.24 1.25
C MET A 46 0.99 0.64 0.27
N MET A 47 -0.29 0.71 0.60
CA MET A 47 -1.37 0.03 -0.13
C MET A 47 -2.04 0.90 -1.20
N VAL A 48 -1.41 2.02 -1.57
CA VAL A 48 -1.93 3.00 -2.53
C VAL A 48 -0.83 3.42 -3.50
N SER A 49 -1.16 3.44 -4.79
CA SER A 49 -0.36 4.01 -5.89
C SER A 49 -0.79 5.44 -6.22
N TYR A 50 0.13 6.22 -6.79
CA TYR A 50 -0.15 7.60 -7.18
C TYR A 50 0.24 7.86 -8.62
N SER A 51 -0.76 8.30 -9.40
CA SER A 51 -0.58 8.73 -10.79
C SER A 51 0.46 9.83 -10.99
N TYR A 52 0.74 10.64 -9.96
CA TYR A 52 1.77 11.68 -10.00
C TYR A 52 3.18 11.11 -10.25
N PHE A 53 3.50 9.99 -9.61
CA PHE A 53 4.80 9.32 -9.77
C PHE A 53 4.77 8.22 -10.83
N ASP A 54 3.61 7.60 -11.02
CA ASP A 54 3.40 6.56 -12.03
C ASP A 54 2.01 6.73 -12.68
N PRO A 55 1.92 7.38 -13.86
CA PRO A 55 0.65 7.66 -14.52
C PRO A 55 -0.23 6.43 -14.81
N MET A 56 0.35 5.22 -14.78
CA MET A 56 -0.35 3.97 -15.04
C MET A 56 -1.05 3.39 -13.81
N HIS A 57 -0.65 3.82 -12.60
CA HIS A 57 -1.10 3.25 -11.34
C HIS A 57 -1.66 4.35 -10.44
N ASP A 58 -2.95 4.24 -10.11
CA ASP A 58 -3.64 5.24 -9.30
C ASP A 58 -4.70 4.59 -8.41
N GLY A 59 -4.48 4.55 -7.10
CA GLY A 59 -5.45 4.07 -6.12
C GLY A 59 -5.01 2.83 -5.34
N LEU A 60 -5.97 2.07 -4.82
CA LEU A 60 -5.78 0.92 -3.94
C LEU A 60 -5.13 -0.25 -4.69
N CYS A 61 -3.98 -0.68 -4.19
CA CYS A 61 -3.19 -1.78 -4.73
C CYS A 61 -3.46 -3.13 -4.05
N TRP A 62 -4.59 -3.25 -3.36
CA TRP A 62 -5.12 -4.51 -2.81
C TRP A 62 -6.53 -4.73 -3.34
N PRO A 63 -6.95 -5.98 -3.61
CA PRO A 63 -8.34 -6.32 -3.87
C PRO A 63 -9.36 -5.60 -3.00
N VAL A 64 -10.22 -4.84 -3.67
CA VAL A 64 -11.30 -4.10 -3.04
C VAL A 64 -12.57 -4.95 -3.05
N ARG A 65 -13.03 -5.35 -1.85
CA ARG A 65 -14.29 -6.10 -1.67
C ARG A 65 -15.51 -5.19 -1.52
N ASP A 66 -15.33 -4.00 -0.94
CA ASP A 66 -16.40 -3.02 -0.75
C ASP A 66 -16.75 -2.33 -2.06
N THR A 67 -18.02 -2.41 -2.48
CA THR A 67 -18.49 -1.81 -3.73
C THR A 67 -18.33 -0.30 -3.77
N ARG A 68 -18.38 0.39 -2.62
CA ARG A 68 -18.20 1.84 -2.50
C ARG A 68 -16.78 2.27 -2.84
N LEU A 69 -15.81 1.40 -2.59
CA LEU A 69 -14.38 1.67 -2.81
C LEU A 69 -13.89 1.26 -4.19
N LYS A 70 -14.73 0.66 -5.04
CA LYS A 70 -14.34 0.17 -6.38
C LYS A 70 -13.79 1.25 -7.30
N HIS A 71 -14.15 2.52 -7.10
CA HIS A 71 -13.59 3.63 -7.88
C HIS A 71 -12.16 3.98 -7.49
N LEU A 72 -11.75 3.65 -6.27
CA LEU A 72 -10.37 3.77 -5.80
C LEU A 72 -9.52 2.56 -6.21
N TRP A 73 -10.10 1.49 -6.73
CA TRP A 73 -9.36 0.28 -7.08
C TRP A 73 -8.44 0.50 -8.30
N ASP A 74 -7.16 0.19 -8.12
CA ASP A 74 -6.16 0.25 -9.18
C ASP A 74 -6.06 -1.09 -9.94
N LYS A 75 -6.96 -1.32 -10.90
CA LYS A 75 -7.09 -2.62 -11.60
C LYS A 75 -5.85 -3.03 -12.41
N THR A 76 -4.98 -2.08 -12.75
CA THR A 76 -3.75 -2.31 -13.51
C THR A 76 -2.62 -2.83 -12.61
N CYS A 77 -2.71 -2.61 -11.30
CA CYS A 77 -1.76 -3.16 -10.33
C CYS A 77 -2.01 -4.66 -10.15
N THR A 78 -0.95 -5.46 -10.30
CA THR A 78 -1.02 -6.92 -10.14
C THR A 78 -1.53 -7.32 -8.77
N ASN A 79 -1.03 -6.70 -7.69
CA ASN A 79 -1.46 -7.04 -6.34
C ASN A 79 -2.90 -6.61 -6.06
N ALA A 80 -3.48 -5.72 -6.86
CA ALA A 80 -4.87 -5.31 -6.72
C ALA A 80 -5.88 -6.35 -7.27
N ASN A 81 -5.41 -7.38 -7.97
CA ASN A 81 -6.25 -8.43 -8.55
C ASN A 81 -6.24 -9.70 -7.69
N MET A 82 -7.42 -10.24 -7.36
CA MET A 82 -7.56 -11.41 -6.47
C MET A 82 -6.79 -12.65 -6.93
N GLU A 83 -6.62 -12.84 -8.23
CA GLU A 83 -5.94 -14.02 -8.80
C GLU A 83 -4.42 -13.96 -8.68
N THR A 84 -3.87 -12.75 -8.53
CA THR A 84 -2.43 -12.47 -8.56
C THR A 84 -1.92 -11.78 -7.29
N GLU A 85 -2.84 -11.47 -6.37
CA GLU A 85 -2.54 -10.89 -5.06
C GLU A 85 -1.63 -11.83 -4.25
N PHE A 86 -0.56 -11.28 -3.69
CA PHE A 86 0.41 -12.05 -2.92
C PHE A 86 0.71 -11.49 -1.52
N VAL A 87 0.23 -10.29 -1.19
CA VAL A 87 0.47 -9.63 0.11
C VAL A 87 -0.09 -10.45 1.28
N SER A 88 -1.25 -11.09 1.13
CA SER A 88 -1.82 -12.01 2.13
C SER A 88 -0.82 -13.11 2.47
N LYS A 89 -0.11 -13.62 1.47
CA LYS A 89 0.93 -14.63 1.67
C LYS A 89 2.17 -14.05 2.37
N ILE A 90 2.55 -12.82 2.05
CA ILE A 90 3.66 -12.14 2.72
C ILE A 90 3.35 -11.90 4.21
N ILE A 91 2.10 -11.60 4.56
CA ILE A 91 1.68 -11.47 5.96
C ILE A 91 1.89 -12.79 6.72
N GLU A 92 1.45 -13.92 6.16
CA GLU A 92 1.68 -15.24 6.77
C GLU A 92 3.17 -15.56 6.93
N GLU A 93 4.00 -15.20 5.96
CA GLU A 93 5.43 -15.50 5.97
C GLU A 93 6.22 -14.58 6.91
N ALA A 94 5.76 -13.34 7.10
CA ALA A 94 6.30 -12.40 8.07
C ALA A 94 6.02 -12.87 9.50
N GLU A 95 4.79 -13.34 9.77
CA GLU A 95 4.40 -13.88 11.08
C GLU A 95 5.33 -15.03 11.51
N LYS A 96 5.66 -15.95 10.60
CA LYS A 96 6.58 -17.06 10.87
C LYS A 96 7.99 -16.62 11.26
N ARG A 97 8.38 -15.39 10.89
CA ARG A 97 9.68 -14.79 11.18
C ARG A 97 9.63 -13.80 12.35
N GLY A 98 8.47 -13.63 12.99
CA GLY A 98 8.29 -12.66 14.07
C GLY A 98 8.37 -11.20 13.59
N ILE A 99 7.97 -10.95 12.33
CA ILE A 99 7.95 -9.62 11.72
C ILE A 99 6.50 -9.13 11.65
N ASP A 100 6.22 -8.00 12.29
CA ASP A 100 4.94 -7.34 12.22
C ASP A 100 4.73 -6.66 10.86
N ILE A 101 3.52 -6.76 10.31
CA ILE A 101 3.13 -6.02 9.10
C ILE A 101 2.31 -4.79 9.48
N GLN A 102 2.80 -3.61 9.08
CA GLN A 102 2.02 -2.39 9.10
C GLN A 102 1.45 -2.12 7.70
N LEU A 103 0.13 -2.09 7.60
CA LEU A 103 -0.57 -1.68 6.39
C LEU A 103 -0.92 -0.21 6.52
N PHE A 104 -0.52 0.59 5.53
CA PHE A 104 -0.83 2.01 5.57
C PHE A 104 -1.27 2.55 4.22
N THR A 105 -2.13 3.55 4.29
CA THR A 105 -2.46 4.44 3.20
C THR A 105 -1.86 5.80 3.52
N ASN A 106 -1.70 6.64 2.52
CA ASN A 106 -1.35 8.02 2.76
C ASN A 106 -2.60 8.86 3.07
N LEU A 107 -2.38 10.00 3.71
CA LEU A 107 -3.44 10.97 4.03
C LEU A 107 -3.54 12.11 2.99
N GLY A 108 -2.47 12.40 2.26
CA GLY A 108 -2.32 13.66 1.51
C GLY A 108 -2.13 13.56 0.00
N ILE A 109 -2.16 12.36 -0.60
CA ILE A 109 -2.00 12.21 -2.06
C ILE A 109 -3.12 11.30 -2.55
N TYR A 110 -4.15 11.89 -3.13
CA TYR A 110 -5.32 11.15 -3.61
C TYR A 110 -5.86 11.76 -4.90
N ASN A 111 -6.43 10.92 -5.75
CA ASN A 111 -7.17 11.37 -6.91
C ASN A 111 -8.56 11.87 -6.49
N LEU A 112 -8.72 13.20 -6.43
CA LEU A 112 -9.98 13.84 -6.00
C LEU A 112 -11.20 13.32 -6.76
N LYS A 113 -11.09 13.09 -8.07
CA LYS A 113 -12.21 12.56 -8.87
C LYS A 113 -12.60 11.16 -8.41
N LYS A 114 -11.63 10.28 -8.14
CA LYS A 114 -11.90 8.92 -7.64
C LYS A 114 -12.48 8.96 -6.22
N ILE A 115 -11.99 9.86 -5.36
CA ILE A 115 -12.53 10.07 -4.01
C ILE A 115 -14.00 10.50 -4.06
N ILE A 116 -14.35 11.50 -4.88
CA ILE A 116 -15.74 11.96 -5.03
C ILE A 116 -16.64 10.83 -5.56
N ASN A 117 -16.16 10.04 -6.53
CA ASN A 117 -16.93 8.90 -7.04
C ASN A 117 -17.21 7.83 -5.96
N SER A 118 -16.24 7.57 -5.07
CA SER A 118 -16.40 6.64 -3.95
C SER A 118 -17.20 7.23 -2.77
N TYR A 119 -17.06 8.52 -2.55
CA TYR A 119 -17.68 9.27 -1.45
C TYR A 119 -18.30 10.56 -2.01
N PRO A 120 -19.54 10.53 -2.52
CA PRO A 120 -20.14 11.68 -3.20
C PRO A 120 -20.32 12.94 -2.34
N LYS A 121 -20.22 12.80 -1.01
CA LYS A 121 -20.26 13.91 -0.05
C LYS A 121 -18.88 14.39 0.40
N ALA A 122 -17.80 13.79 -0.11
CA ALA A 122 -16.45 14.25 0.16
C ALA A 122 -16.26 15.63 -0.46
N ASN A 123 -15.66 16.52 0.33
CA ASN A 123 -15.32 17.87 -0.09
C ASN A 123 -13.91 18.18 0.41
N GLU A 124 -13.26 19.12 -0.24
CA GLU A 124 -11.98 19.64 0.23
C GLU A 124 -12.15 20.23 1.64
N GLN A 125 -11.16 20.01 2.50
CA GLN A 125 -11.17 20.58 3.84
C GLN A 125 -10.87 22.08 3.72
N ILE A 126 -11.72 22.90 4.31
CA ILE A 126 -11.57 24.36 4.36
C ILE A 126 -11.18 24.72 5.80
N ASN A 127 -10.07 25.44 5.96
CA ASN A 127 -9.64 25.91 7.27
C ASN A 127 -10.58 27.04 7.79
N LYS A 128 -10.36 27.48 9.03
CA LYS A 128 -11.16 28.56 9.65
C LYS A 128 -11.10 29.90 8.90
N ASP A 129 -10.07 30.10 8.07
CA ASP A 129 -9.77 31.33 7.35
C ASP A 129 -10.32 31.28 5.90
N GLY A 130 -10.93 30.15 5.49
CA GLY A 130 -11.50 29.95 4.16
C GLY A 130 -10.54 29.34 3.14
N ASP A 131 -9.32 28.98 3.53
CA ASP A 131 -8.37 28.34 2.62
C ASP A 131 -8.61 26.83 2.51
N ILE A 132 -8.47 26.32 1.28
CA ILE A 132 -8.44 24.88 1.02
C ILE A 132 -7.11 24.32 1.54
N TYR A 133 -7.19 23.28 2.37
CA TYR A 133 -6.03 22.51 2.80
C TYR A 133 -5.39 21.84 1.57
N LYS A 134 -4.18 22.29 1.21
CA LYS A 134 -3.39 21.74 0.10
C LYS A 134 -2.55 20.56 0.52
#